data_AF-Q9RVL3-F1
#
_entry.id   AF-Q9RVL3-F1
#
_cell.length_a   1.000
_cell.length_b   1.000
_cell.length_c   1.000
_cell.angle_alpha   90.00
_cell.angle_beta   90.00
_cell.angle_gamma   90.00
#
_symmetry.space_group_name_H-M   'P 1'
#
loop_
_entity.id
_entity.type
_entity.pdbx_description
1 polymer ?
#
loop_
_entity_poly.entity_id
_entity_poly.type
_entity_poly.pdbx_seq_one_letter_code
_entity_poly.pdbx_strand_id
1 'polypeptide(L)'
;MTPLGLWIEEALRLGEQARLGGSDLAQVLAATAVAGHDAFISCWQGKFEYNVARPQSWMDHVQPGWAPSLPTPPFPSYPSGHATVSGAAAEVLAQFFPLQARQLRRDARDAAFSRVVGGIHWGVDGVAGLDVGQRVARALLEKRP
;
A
#
# COMPACT_ATOMS: atom_id res chain seq x y z
N MET A 1 -11.65 6.48 -4.97
CA MET A 1 -11.46 5.39 -3.99
C MET A 1 -10.05 5.46 -3.42
N THR A 2 -9.86 5.15 -2.14
CA THR A 2 -8.53 5.18 -1.47
C THR A 2 -7.78 3.86 -1.66
N PRO A 3 -6.47 3.79 -1.40
CA PRO A 3 -5.68 2.57 -1.58
C PRO A 3 -6.24 1.36 -0.84
N LEU A 4 -6.61 1.53 0.44
CA LEU A 4 -7.20 0.44 1.22
C LEU A 4 -8.56 0.02 0.68
N GLY A 5 -9.37 0.95 0.17
CA GLY A 5 -10.64 0.63 -0.47
C GLY A 5 -10.46 -0.35 -1.64
N LEU A 6 -9.47 -0.11 -2.52
CA LEU A 6 -9.16 -0.99 -3.64
C LEU A 6 -8.76 -2.41 -3.17
N TRP A 7 -7.98 -2.50 -2.10
CA TRP A 7 -7.58 -3.80 -1.54
C TRP A 7 -8.72 -4.54 -0.84
N ILE A 8 -9.69 -3.82 -0.28
CA ILE A 8 -10.92 -4.42 0.27
C ILE A 8 -11.82 -4.94 -0.86
N GLU A 9 -11.92 -4.22 -1.97
CA GLU A 9 -12.63 -4.72 -3.16
C GLU A 9 -11.97 -5.97 -3.73
N GLU A 10 -10.64 -6.01 -3.77
CA GLU A 10 -9.90 -7.21 -4.19
C GLU A 10 -10.12 -8.38 -3.22
N ALA A 11 -10.16 -8.12 -1.92
CA ALA A 11 -10.48 -9.13 -0.90
C ALA A 11 -11.89 -9.71 -1.10
N LEU A 12 -12.89 -8.85 -1.38
CA LEU A 12 -14.26 -9.28 -1.70
C LEU A 12 -14.28 -10.15 -2.96
N ARG A 13 -13.62 -9.69 -4.04
CA ARG A 13 -13.53 -10.40 -5.31
C ARG A 13 -12.92 -11.80 -5.16
N LEU A 14 -11.84 -11.92 -4.39
CA LEU A 14 -11.20 -13.21 -4.11
C LEU A 14 -12.10 -14.11 -3.25
N GLY A 15 -12.77 -13.54 -2.25
CA GLY A 15 -13.72 -14.27 -1.41
C GLY A 15 -14.90 -14.84 -2.21
N GLU A 16 -15.45 -14.06 -3.15
CA GLU A 16 -16.50 -14.52 -4.07
C GLU A 16 -16.00 -15.64 -4.98
N GLN A 17 -14.82 -15.50 -5.57
CA GLN A 17 -14.23 -16.53 -6.43
C GLN A 17 -13.96 -17.84 -5.69
N ALA A 18 -13.52 -17.75 -4.44
CA ALA A 18 -13.31 -18.90 -3.56
C ALA A 18 -14.60 -19.43 -2.92
N ARG A 19 -15.75 -18.76 -3.14
CA ARG A 19 -17.05 -19.08 -2.52
C ARG A 19 -16.97 -19.21 -0.99
N LEU A 20 -16.25 -18.29 -0.36
CA LEU A 20 -16.09 -18.29 1.09
C LEU A 20 -17.44 -18.13 1.81
N GLY A 21 -17.59 -18.85 2.92
CA GLY A 21 -18.70 -18.62 3.84
C GLY A 21 -18.59 -17.26 4.54
N GLY A 22 -19.70 -16.77 5.11
CA GLY A 22 -19.74 -15.44 5.74
C GLY A 22 -18.67 -15.23 6.81
N SER A 23 -18.41 -16.24 7.64
CA SER A 23 -17.39 -16.18 8.69
C SER A 23 -15.96 -16.08 8.12
N ASP A 24 -15.64 -16.84 7.07
CA ASP A 24 -14.32 -16.82 6.46
C ASP A 24 -14.08 -15.51 5.71
N LEU A 25 -15.09 -15.03 4.98
CA LEU A 25 -15.04 -13.73 4.31
C LEU A 25 -14.85 -12.60 5.33
N ALA A 26 -15.57 -12.63 6.45
CA ALA A 26 -15.42 -11.66 7.52
C ALA A 26 -13.98 -11.65 8.08
N GLN A 27 -13.35 -12.83 8.26
CA GLN A 27 -11.95 -12.90 8.70
C GLN A 27 -10.98 -12.31 7.69
N VAL A 28 -11.15 -12.59 6.39
CA VAL A 28 -10.31 -12.03 5.33
C VAL A 28 -10.41 -10.50 5.30
N LEU A 29 -11.64 -9.98 5.32
CA LEU A 29 -11.89 -8.54 5.29
C LEU A 29 -11.35 -7.85 6.54
N ALA A 30 -11.60 -8.42 7.73
CA ALA A 30 -11.13 -7.88 8.99
C ALA A 30 -9.59 -7.84 9.04
N ALA A 31 -8.92 -8.94 8.68
CA ALA A 31 -7.46 -8.99 8.67
C ALA A 31 -6.87 -7.98 7.68
N THR A 32 -7.46 -7.85 6.48
CA THR A 32 -7.02 -6.89 5.46
C THR A 32 -7.21 -5.45 5.92
N ALA A 33 -8.36 -5.14 6.53
CA ALA A 33 -8.67 -3.82 7.06
C ALA A 33 -7.74 -3.43 8.22
N VAL A 34 -7.52 -4.33 9.18
CA VAL A 34 -6.62 -4.10 10.33
C VAL A 34 -5.19 -3.89 9.84
N ALA A 35 -4.68 -4.75 8.96
CA ALA A 35 -3.34 -4.59 8.41
C ALA A 35 -3.17 -3.28 7.64
N GLY A 36 -4.17 -2.91 6.82
CA GLY A 36 -4.18 -1.65 6.09
C GLY A 36 -4.24 -0.42 7.00
N HIS A 37 -4.98 -0.51 8.11
CA HIS A 37 -5.06 0.56 9.11
C HIS A 37 -3.72 0.75 9.84
N ASP A 38 -3.13 -0.32 10.37
CA ASP A 38 -1.84 -0.27 11.06
C ASP A 38 -0.70 0.16 10.12
N ALA A 39 -0.80 -0.21 8.84
CA ALA A 39 0.09 0.25 7.78
C ALA A 39 -0.03 1.76 7.55
N PHE A 40 -1.24 2.32 7.61
CA PHE A 40 -1.45 3.76 7.53
C PHE A 40 -0.84 4.49 8.74
N ILE A 41 -1.04 4.00 9.97
CA ILE A 41 -0.44 4.57 11.18
C ILE A 41 1.08 4.62 11.03
N SER A 42 1.70 3.49 10.70
CA SER A 42 3.15 3.37 10.52
C SER A 42 3.67 4.27 9.40
N CYS A 43 2.94 4.34 8.28
CA CYS A 43 3.29 5.21 7.16
C CYS A 43 3.23 6.69 7.54
N TRP A 44 2.17 7.13 8.24
CA TRP A 44 1.99 8.53 8.61
C TRP A 44 3.02 8.97 9.65
N GLN A 45 3.35 8.10 10.60
CA GLN A 45 4.47 8.34 11.52
C GLN A 45 5.76 8.62 10.72
N GLY A 46 6.12 7.74 9.77
CA GLY A 46 7.30 7.97 8.93
C GLY A 46 7.24 9.26 8.11
N LYS A 47 6.06 9.60 7.56
CA LYS A 47 5.87 10.85 6.79
C LYS A 47 6.24 12.09 7.59
N PHE A 48 5.77 12.17 8.83
CA PHE A 48 5.95 13.34 9.67
C PHE A 48 7.22 13.28 10.53
N GLU A 49 7.86 12.12 10.66
CA GLU A 49 9.21 12.00 11.19
C GLU A 49 10.22 12.59 10.20
N TYR A 50 10.20 12.13 8.94
CA TYR A 50 11.24 12.49 7.96
C TYR A 50 10.93 13.75 7.15
N ASN A 51 9.64 14.16 7.05
CA ASN A 51 9.19 15.36 6.32
C ASN A 51 9.81 15.56 4.92
N VAL A 52 10.00 14.46 4.19
CA VAL A 52 10.67 14.48 2.87
C VAL A 52 9.82 15.23 1.83
N ALA A 53 10.45 16.14 1.10
CA ALA A 53 9.84 16.90 0.02
C ALA A 53 9.36 16.02 -1.15
N ARG A 54 8.34 16.50 -1.87
CA ARG A 54 7.79 15.84 -3.06
C ARG A 54 8.66 16.07 -4.29
N PRO A 55 8.59 15.20 -5.32
CA PRO A 55 9.32 15.40 -6.57
C PRO A 55 9.05 16.75 -7.22
N GLN A 56 7.79 17.21 -7.22
CA GLN A 56 7.43 18.53 -7.77
C GLN A 56 8.23 19.67 -7.15
N SER A 57 8.36 19.72 -5.82
CA SER A 57 9.12 20.78 -5.14
C SER A 57 10.58 20.84 -5.56
N TRP A 58 11.18 19.70 -5.93
CA TRP A 58 12.54 19.66 -6.46
C TRP A 58 12.58 20.05 -7.95
N MET A 59 11.64 19.52 -8.73
CA MET A 59 11.57 19.76 -10.17
C MET A 59 11.29 21.22 -10.52
N ASP A 60 10.57 21.95 -9.67
CA ASP A 60 10.37 23.40 -9.83
C ASP A 60 11.70 24.17 -9.90
N HIS A 61 12.78 23.65 -9.28
CA HIS A 61 14.11 24.24 -9.33
C HIS A 61 14.99 23.71 -10.47
N VAL A 62 14.78 22.46 -10.90
CA VAL A 62 15.64 21.79 -11.90
C VAL A 62 15.12 21.96 -13.32
N GLN A 63 13.82 21.86 -13.52
CA GLN A 63 13.16 21.99 -14.81
C GLN A 63 11.83 22.75 -14.64
N PRO A 64 11.88 24.09 -14.62
CA PRO A 64 10.67 24.92 -14.51
C PRO A 64 9.64 24.56 -15.58
N GLY A 65 8.38 24.44 -15.17
CA GLY A 65 7.26 24.03 -16.04
C GLY A 65 7.09 22.52 -16.17
N TRP A 66 7.96 21.70 -15.58
CA TRP A 66 7.66 20.29 -15.37
C TRP A 66 6.48 20.13 -14.40
N ALA A 67 5.59 19.17 -14.68
CA ALA A 67 4.47 18.86 -13.81
C ALA A 67 4.28 17.34 -13.70
N PRO A 68 3.90 16.82 -12.51
CA PRO A 68 3.58 15.41 -12.36
C PRO A 68 2.29 15.06 -13.12
N SER A 69 2.22 13.85 -13.66
CA SER A 69 1.02 13.38 -14.37
C SER A 69 -0.18 13.17 -13.44
N LEU A 70 0.07 12.98 -12.15
CA LEU A 70 -0.96 12.96 -11.12
C LEU A 70 -0.88 14.19 -10.21
N PRO A 71 -2.02 14.63 -9.65
CA PRO A 71 -2.01 15.69 -8.64
C PRO A 71 -1.21 15.24 -7.41
N THR A 72 -0.26 16.06 -6.99
CA THR A 72 0.56 15.82 -5.79
C THR A 72 -0.32 15.90 -4.53
N PRO A 73 -0.43 14.83 -3.73
CA PRO A 73 -1.20 14.87 -2.50
C PRO A 73 -0.54 15.75 -1.42
N PRO A 74 -1.32 16.45 -0.58
CA PRO A 74 -0.83 17.47 0.36
C PRO A 74 -0.25 16.87 1.66
N PHE A 75 0.77 16.03 1.54
CA PHE A 75 1.52 15.44 2.66
C PHE A 75 2.93 14.99 2.23
N PRO A 76 3.89 14.80 3.17
CA PRO A 76 5.27 14.43 2.86
C PRO A 76 5.41 13.15 2.01
N SER A 77 6.51 13.06 1.27
CA SER A 77 6.72 12.00 0.28
C SER A 77 7.03 10.64 0.91
N TYR A 78 7.98 10.56 1.84
CA TYR A 78 8.52 9.29 2.33
C TYR A 78 7.91 8.83 3.67
N PRO A 79 7.53 7.55 3.84
CA PRO A 79 7.40 6.52 2.80
C PRO A 79 6.09 6.68 2.00
N SER A 80 5.95 5.95 0.90
CA SER A 80 4.74 6.03 0.06
C SER A 80 3.55 5.30 0.68
N GLY A 81 2.46 6.02 0.97
CA GLY A 81 1.26 5.43 1.56
C GLY A 81 0.56 4.38 0.68
N HIS A 82 0.56 4.56 -0.64
CA HIS A 82 0.06 3.53 -1.56
C HIS A 82 0.88 2.26 -1.45
N ALA A 83 2.21 2.37 -1.43
CA ALA A 83 3.11 1.24 -1.31
C ALA A 83 2.95 0.53 0.05
N THR A 84 2.88 1.28 1.15
CA THR A 84 2.74 0.72 2.51
C THR A 84 1.45 -0.05 2.69
N VAL A 85 0.31 0.52 2.30
CA VAL A 85 -0.97 -0.19 2.40
C VAL A 85 -1.02 -1.38 1.46
N SER A 86 -0.50 -1.24 0.23
CA SER A 86 -0.50 -2.35 -0.72
C SER A 86 0.39 -3.50 -0.30
N GLY A 87 1.56 -3.21 0.27
CA GLY A 87 2.45 -4.23 0.83
C GLY A 87 1.77 -4.99 1.97
N ALA A 88 1.09 -4.29 2.88
CA ALA A 88 0.38 -4.92 3.98
C ALA A 88 -0.81 -5.79 3.50
N ALA A 89 -1.69 -5.21 2.69
CA ALA A 89 -2.87 -5.92 2.19
C ALA A 89 -2.50 -7.13 1.32
N ALA A 90 -1.51 -7.00 0.42
CA ALA A 90 -1.08 -8.10 -0.42
C ALA A 90 -0.51 -9.28 0.37
N GLU A 91 0.28 -9.03 1.43
CA GLU A 91 0.81 -10.11 2.27
C GLU A 91 -0.29 -10.80 3.10
N VAL A 92 -1.25 -10.03 3.64
CA VAL A 92 -2.40 -10.63 4.33
C VAL A 92 -3.23 -11.47 3.37
N LEU A 93 -3.59 -10.94 2.20
CA LEU A 93 -4.37 -11.68 1.22
C LEU A 93 -3.60 -12.89 0.67
N ALA A 94 -2.29 -12.80 0.50
CA ALA A 94 -1.45 -13.93 0.11
C ALA A 94 -1.48 -15.08 1.11
N GLN A 95 -1.70 -14.80 2.41
CA GLN A 95 -1.87 -15.83 3.44
C GLN A 95 -3.20 -16.58 3.29
N PHE A 96 -4.29 -15.88 2.95
CA PHE A 96 -5.60 -16.50 2.75
C PHE A 96 -5.75 -17.14 1.35
N PHE A 97 -5.06 -16.61 0.35
CA PHE A 97 -5.17 -16.99 -1.06
C PHE A 97 -3.79 -17.33 -1.64
N PRO A 98 -3.17 -18.46 -1.23
CA PRO A 98 -1.80 -18.79 -1.56
C PRO A 98 -1.56 -18.99 -3.06
N LEU A 99 -2.58 -19.40 -3.83
CA LEU A 99 -2.48 -19.53 -5.29
C LEU A 99 -2.32 -18.17 -5.98
N GLN A 100 -2.86 -17.10 -5.39
CA GLN A 100 -2.82 -15.73 -5.89
C GLN A 100 -1.66 -14.92 -5.31
N ALA A 101 -0.95 -15.44 -4.31
CA ALA A 101 0.11 -14.73 -3.58
C ALA A 101 1.15 -14.05 -4.49
N ARG A 102 1.57 -14.73 -5.56
CA ARG A 102 2.58 -14.18 -6.49
C ARG A 102 2.03 -12.98 -7.27
N GLN A 103 0.76 -13.03 -7.65
CA GLN A 103 0.07 -11.95 -8.35
C GLN A 103 -0.21 -10.78 -7.41
N LEU A 104 -0.74 -11.04 -6.21
CA LEU A 104 -1.01 -10.00 -5.19
C LEU A 104 0.25 -9.18 -4.84
N ARG A 105 1.39 -9.86 -4.63
CA ARG A 105 2.68 -9.19 -4.40
C ARG A 105 3.20 -8.43 -5.61
N ARG A 106 2.82 -8.84 -6.83
CA ARG A 106 3.12 -8.09 -8.04
C ARG A 106 2.24 -6.84 -8.13
N ASP A 107 0.95 -6.96 -7.87
CA ASP A 107 0.02 -5.84 -7.86
C ASP A 107 0.40 -4.77 -6.83
N ALA A 108 0.89 -5.18 -5.65
CA ALA A 108 1.44 -4.23 -4.67
C ALA A 108 2.68 -3.48 -5.19
N ARG A 109 3.57 -4.16 -5.91
CA ARG A 109 4.74 -3.53 -6.52
C ARG A 109 4.33 -2.59 -7.66
N ASP A 110 3.37 -2.99 -8.48
CA ASP A 110 2.85 -2.15 -9.56
C ASP A 110 2.13 -0.92 -8.99
N ALA A 111 1.38 -1.07 -7.89
CA ALA A 111 0.77 0.04 -7.15
C ALA A 111 1.83 1.02 -6.62
N ALA A 112 2.94 0.52 -6.06
CA ALA A 112 4.06 1.36 -5.62
C ALA A 112 4.74 2.08 -6.80
N PHE A 113 5.07 1.35 -7.86
CA PHE A 113 5.77 1.88 -9.03
C PHE A 113 4.92 2.88 -9.82
N SER A 114 3.60 2.70 -9.87
CA SER A 114 2.68 3.66 -10.49
C SER A 114 2.83 5.07 -9.93
N ARG A 115 3.35 5.21 -8.69
CA ARG A 115 3.59 6.51 -8.06
C ARG A 115 4.84 7.23 -8.51
N VAL A 116 5.84 6.48 -8.96
CA VAL A 116 7.01 7.02 -9.66
C VAL A 116 6.60 7.45 -11.05
N VAL A 117 5.87 6.61 -11.79
CA VAL A 117 5.34 6.95 -13.13
C VAL A 117 4.44 8.17 -13.08
N GLY A 118 3.61 8.30 -12.03
CA GLY A 118 2.76 9.47 -11.82
C GLY A 118 3.50 10.74 -11.40
N GLY A 119 4.81 10.69 -11.16
CA GLY A 119 5.65 11.83 -10.78
C GLY A 119 5.45 12.31 -9.33
N ILE A 120 4.81 11.54 -8.46
CA ILE A 120 4.44 12.01 -7.11
C ILE A 120 5.25 11.36 -5.97
N HIS A 121 6.07 10.36 -6.26
CA HIS A 121 6.95 9.71 -5.29
C HIS A 121 8.32 9.39 -5.88
N TRP A 122 9.34 9.38 -5.02
CA TRP A 122 10.65 8.83 -5.35
C TRP A 122 10.61 7.30 -5.38
N GLY A 123 11.52 6.66 -6.11
CA GLY A 123 11.60 5.19 -6.14
C GLY A 123 11.82 4.58 -4.75
N VAL A 124 12.65 5.23 -3.93
CA VAL A 124 12.93 4.81 -2.55
C VAL A 124 11.69 4.86 -1.64
N ASP A 125 10.77 5.80 -1.86
CA ASP A 125 9.52 5.90 -1.09
C ASP A 125 8.66 4.65 -1.27
N GLY A 126 8.64 4.11 -2.49
CA GLY A 126 7.90 2.90 -2.84
C GLY A 126 8.51 1.65 -2.22
N VAL A 127 9.84 1.50 -2.34
CA VAL A 127 10.57 0.35 -1.77
C VAL A 127 10.42 0.31 -0.24
N ALA A 128 10.66 1.43 0.42
CA ALA A 128 10.52 1.51 1.87
C ALA A 128 9.06 1.33 2.32
N GLY A 129 8.09 1.87 1.58
CA GLY A 129 6.68 1.67 1.87
C GLY A 129 6.30 0.19 1.83
N LEU A 130 6.67 -0.53 0.76
CA LEU A 130 6.42 -1.97 0.65
C LEU A 130 7.01 -2.75 1.84
N ASP A 131 8.25 -2.48 2.21
CA ASP A 131 8.90 -3.13 3.36
C ASP A 131 8.16 -2.87 4.68
N VAL A 132 7.79 -1.62 4.96
CA VAL A 132 6.97 -1.28 6.15
C VAL A 132 5.65 -2.04 6.14
N GLY A 133 4.95 -2.07 5.01
CA GLY A 133 3.67 -2.77 4.87
C GLY A 133 3.80 -4.27 5.12
N GLN A 134 4.82 -4.90 4.54
CA GLN A 134 5.10 -6.34 4.71
C GLN A 134 5.40 -6.68 6.17
N ARG A 135 6.14 -5.82 6.89
CA ARG A 135 6.43 -6.00 8.32
C ARG A 135 5.18 -5.88 9.18
N VAL A 136 4.31 -4.90 8.89
CA VAL A 136 3.01 -4.76 9.57
C VAL A 136 2.16 -6.03 9.39
N ALA A 137 2.04 -6.52 8.16
CA ALA A 137 1.29 -7.75 7.88
C ALA A 137 1.87 -8.95 8.62
N ARG A 138 3.20 -9.11 8.62
CA ARG A 138 3.86 -10.20 9.36
C ARG A 138 3.58 -10.13 10.86
N ALA A 139 3.72 -8.96 11.47
CA ALA A 139 3.46 -8.75 12.89
C ALA A 139 1.99 -9.02 13.27
N LEU A 140 1.04 -8.77 12.36
CA LEU A 140 -0.36 -9.12 12.55
C LEU A 140 -0.57 -10.65 12.46
N LEU A 141 0.02 -11.29 11.46
CA LEU A 141 -0.16 -12.72 11.21
C LEU A 141 0.49 -13.60 12.29
N GLU A 142 1.64 -13.19 12.84
CA GLU A 142 2.33 -13.88 13.94
C GLU A 142 1.53 -13.87 15.26
N LYS A 143 0.58 -12.94 15.43
CA LYS A 143 -0.27 -12.84 16.63
C LYS A 143 -1.50 -13.74 16.60
N ARG A 144 -1.73 -14.51 15.53
CA ARG A 144 -2.86 -15.45 15.46
C ARG A 144 -2.48 -16.75 16.20
N PRO A 145 -3.15 -17.10 17.31
CA PRO A 145 -2.88 -18.33 18.07
C PRO A 145 -3.24 -19.59 17.28
#